data_AF-F9CYE2-F1
#
_entry.id   AF-F9CYE2-F1
#
_cell.length_a   1.000
_cell.length_b   1.000
_cell.length_c   1.000
_cell.angle_alpha   90.00
_cell.angle_beta   90.00
_cell.angle_gamma   90.00
#
_symmetry.space_group_name_H-M   'P 1'
#
loop_
_entity.id
_entity.type
_entity.pdbx_description
1 polymer ?
#
loop_
_entity_poly.entity_id
_entity_poly.type
_entity_poly.pdbx_seq_one_letter_code
_entity_poly.pdbx_strand_id
1 'polypeptide(L)'
;MLWKLDLDDEYFRILDSKKLVAGYFDPDYGVIYPKENSVEIISQMLKNHDKISGGLMMIPLVKFGLFDSDLDIDIDELDTQINRVGEHLKKWKDFITKTNNTVHSIRISHTDQDMLTITFPIKFSEPTPLDKNEIIKEISPILDLLQKLNLL
;
A
#
# COMPACT_ATOMS: atom_id res chain seq x y z
N MET A 1 7.44 17.84 0.14
CA MET A 1 6.88 16.54 -0.25
C MET A 1 6.08 16.02 0.91
N LEU A 2 4.85 15.56 0.66
CA LEU A 2 3.97 14.99 1.68
C LEU A 2 4.40 13.57 2.07
N TRP A 3 4.92 12.81 1.11
CA TRP A 3 5.30 11.41 1.28
C TRP A 3 6.81 11.23 1.43
N LYS A 4 7.20 10.22 2.21
CA LYS A 4 8.58 9.76 2.33
C LYS A 4 8.63 8.24 2.26
N LEU A 5 9.77 7.72 1.82
CA LEU A 5 10.05 6.30 1.83
C LEU A 5 11.18 5.99 2.80
N ASP A 6 10.96 4.99 3.65
CA ASP A 6 11.99 4.41 4.50
C ASP A 6 12.14 2.93 4.14
N LEU A 7 13.35 2.54 3.73
CA LEU A 7 13.68 1.14 3.45
C LEU A 7 13.57 0.32 4.75
N ASP A 8 12.91 -0.81 4.66
CA ASP A 8 12.72 -1.79 5.72
C ASP A 8 12.96 -3.18 5.09
N ASP A 9 14.16 -3.71 5.33
CA ASP A 9 14.71 -4.89 4.64
C ASP A 9 14.65 -4.78 3.11
N GLU A 10 13.67 -5.45 2.49
CA GLU A 10 13.52 -5.60 1.04
C GLU A 10 12.38 -4.75 0.47
N TYR A 11 11.67 -3.97 1.29
CA TYR A 11 10.55 -3.14 0.85
C TYR A 11 10.62 -1.73 1.44
N PHE A 12 9.80 -0.82 0.92
CA PHE A 12 9.75 0.56 1.38
C PHE A 12 8.48 0.82 2.18
N ARG A 13 8.63 1.32 3.41
CA ARG A 13 7.52 1.93 4.16
C ARG A 13 7.21 3.29 3.58
N ILE A 14 5.93 3.52 3.29
CA ILE A 14 5.40 4.80 2.83
C ILE A 14 4.96 5.59 4.06
N LEU A 15 5.59 6.72 4.30
CA LEU A 15 5.29 7.61 5.42
C LEU A 15 4.54 8.84 4.94
N ASP A 16 3.51 9.23 5.69
CA ASP A 16 2.78 10.47 5.48
C ASP A 16 3.53 11.70 6.04
N SER A 17 2.89 12.86 5.95
CA SER A 17 3.46 14.13 6.45
C SER A 17 3.66 14.15 7.98
N LYS A 18 2.96 13.29 8.72
CA LYS A 18 3.09 13.10 10.17
C LYS A 18 4.10 12.01 10.52
N LYS A 19 4.79 11.42 9.53
CA LYS A 19 5.71 10.28 9.67
C LYS A 19 5.03 8.99 10.15
N LEU A 20 3.72 8.88 9.93
CA LEU A 20 2.97 7.65 10.18
C LEU A 20 3.01 6.78 8.92
N VAL A 21 3.00 5.46 9.12
CA VAL A 21 2.98 4.49 8.00
C VAL A 21 1.61 4.55 7.33
N ALA A 22 1.58 5.03 6.09
CA ALA A 22 0.41 5.03 5.22
C ALA A 22 0.31 3.74 4.38
N GLY A 23 1.41 2.97 4.30
CA GLY A 23 1.45 1.67 3.67
C GLY A 23 2.86 1.26 3.26
N TYR A 24 2.96 0.37 2.29
CA TYR A 24 4.19 -0.28 1.88
C TYR A 24 4.26 -0.38 0.36
N PHE A 25 5.47 -0.26 -0.18
CA PHE A 25 5.78 -0.53 -1.58
C PHE A 25 6.83 -1.64 -1.63
N ASP A 26 6.46 -2.77 -2.24
CA ASP A 26 7.30 -3.94 -2.46
C ASP A 26 7.80 -3.92 -3.91
N PRO A 27 9.09 -3.63 -4.15
CA PRO A 27 9.63 -3.53 -5.50
C PRO A 27 9.56 -4.84 -6.29
N ASP A 28 9.32 -4.74 -7.60
CA ASP A 28 9.50 -5.88 -8.51
C ASP A 28 10.98 -6.06 -8.83
N TYR A 29 11.66 -6.91 -8.06
CA TYR A 29 13.05 -7.30 -8.30
C TYR A 29 13.24 -8.26 -9.48
N GLY A 30 12.16 -8.64 -10.18
CA GLY A 30 12.20 -9.58 -11.29
C GLY A 30 12.44 -11.02 -10.86
N VAL A 31 12.87 -11.85 -11.81
CA VAL A 31 13.15 -13.27 -11.55
C VAL A 31 14.54 -13.43 -10.95
N ILE A 32 14.59 -13.75 -9.65
CA ILE A 32 15.84 -13.95 -8.92
C ILE A 32 16.27 -15.42 -8.96
N TYR A 33 17.53 -15.67 -9.32
CA TYR A 33 18.13 -17.00 -9.34
C TYR A 33 19.61 -16.95 -8.92
N PRO A 34 20.11 -17.88 -8.09
CA PRO A 34 19.36 -18.95 -7.42
C PRO A 34 18.49 -18.41 -6.27
N LYS A 35 17.38 -19.11 -5.96
CA LYS A 35 16.43 -18.67 -4.92
C LYS A 35 17.03 -18.65 -3.53
N GLU A 36 17.98 -19.55 -3.24
CA GLU A 36 18.66 -19.63 -1.95
C GLU A 36 19.42 -18.33 -1.60
N ASN A 37 19.83 -17.55 -2.62
CA ASN A 37 20.61 -16.32 -2.44
C ASN A 37 19.77 -15.05 -2.65
N SER A 38 18.43 -15.17 -2.66
CA SER A 38 17.54 -14.06 -3.02
C SER A 38 17.76 -12.81 -2.16
N VAL A 39 17.91 -12.96 -0.85
CA VAL A 39 18.17 -11.85 0.08
C VAL A 39 19.46 -11.10 -0.25
N GLU A 40 20.54 -11.82 -0.55
CA GLU A 40 21.83 -11.19 -0.90
C GLU A 40 21.75 -10.49 -2.26
N ILE A 41 21.07 -11.10 -3.23
CA ILE A 41 20.86 -10.52 -4.55
C ILE A 41 20.04 -9.22 -4.42
N ILE A 42 18.91 -9.23 -3.71
CA ILE A 42 18.09 -8.04 -3.47
C ILE A 42 18.89 -6.95 -2.76
N SER A 43 19.66 -7.31 -1.72
CA SER A 43 20.52 -6.36 -1.02
C SER A 43 21.53 -5.69 -1.97
N GLN A 44 22.09 -6.45 -2.92
CA GLN A 44 23.00 -5.92 -3.92
C GLN A 44 22.30 -5.04 -4.95
N MET A 45 21.10 -5.42 -5.41
CA MET A 45 20.29 -4.61 -6.33
C MET A 45 19.94 -3.25 -5.71
N LEU A 46 19.55 -3.24 -4.43
CA LEU A 46 19.30 -2.01 -3.66
C LEU A 46 20.57 -1.15 -3.56
N LYS A 47 21.73 -1.73 -3.24
CA LYS A 47 23.01 -0.99 -3.17
C LYS A 47 23.44 -0.40 -4.52
N ASN A 48 23.18 -1.13 -5.60
CA ASN A 48 23.54 -0.70 -6.95
C ASN A 48 22.54 0.30 -7.55
N HIS A 49 21.39 0.52 -6.88
CA HIS A 49 20.25 1.22 -7.41
C HIS A 49 19.81 0.66 -8.77
N ASP A 50 19.75 -0.67 -8.88
CA ASP A 50 19.31 -1.34 -10.11
C ASP A 50 17.92 -0.83 -10.52
N LYS A 51 17.68 -0.77 -11.83
CA LYS A 51 16.44 -0.21 -12.36
C LYS A 51 15.32 -1.24 -12.31
N ILE A 52 14.18 -0.82 -11.78
CA ILE A 52 12.93 -1.59 -11.72
C ILE A 52 11.83 -0.89 -12.53
N SER A 53 10.81 -1.64 -12.93
CA SER A 53 9.68 -1.10 -13.71
C SER A 53 8.41 -0.87 -12.90
N GLY A 54 8.43 -1.15 -11.59
CA GLY A 54 7.26 -1.09 -10.74
C GLY A 54 7.38 -1.99 -9.52
N GLY A 55 6.24 -2.36 -8.96
CA GLY A 55 6.13 -3.19 -7.77
C GLY A 55 4.69 -3.34 -7.30
N LEU A 56 4.50 -3.86 -6.10
CA LEU A 56 3.20 -3.96 -5.44
C LEU A 56 3.07 -2.88 -4.36
N MET A 57 1.94 -2.18 -4.36
CA MET A 57 1.60 -1.24 -3.29
C MET A 57 0.56 -1.89 -2.37
N MET A 58 0.85 -1.92 -1.07
CA MET A 58 -0.06 -2.39 -0.03
C MET A 58 -0.42 -1.22 0.90
N ILE A 59 -1.71 -0.92 0.99
CA ILE A 59 -2.23 0.20 1.79
C ILE A 59 -3.50 -0.21 2.55
N PRO A 60 -3.87 0.51 3.63
CA PRO A 60 -5.15 0.30 4.30
C PRO A 60 -6.31 0.38 3.31
N LEU A 61 -7.21 -0.60 3.35
CA LEU A 61 -8.46 -0.61 2.58
C LEU A 61 -9.59 -0.02 3.41
N VAL A 62 -9.82 -0.58 4.61
CA VAL A 62 -10.87 -0.13 5.52
C VAL A 62 -10.61 -0.66 6.91
N LYS A 63 -10.88 0.18 7.92
CA LYS A 63 -11.01 -0.24 9.31
C LYS A 63 -12.50 -0.29 9.68
N PHE A 64 -12.96 -1.41 10.22
CA PHE A 64 -14.39 -1.61 10.49
C PHE A 64 -14.86 -0.83 11.71
N GLY A 65 -14.04 -0.77 12.76
CA GLY A 65 -14.41 -0.24 14.08
C GLY A 65 -15.36 -1.17 14.83
N LEU A 66 -15.30 -2.49 14.56
CA LEU A 66 -16.26 -3.47 15.05
C LEU A 66 -15.62 -4.70 15.71
N PHE A 67 -14.32 -4.90 15.55
CA PHE A 67 -13.63 -6.09 16.03
C PHE A 67 -12.62 -5.75 17.13
N ASP A 68 -13.07 -4.95 18.10
CA ASP A 68 -12.37 -4.69 19.36
C ASP A 68 -12.89 -5.63 20.46
N SER A 69 -12.03 -6.08 21.38
CA SER A 69 -12.39 -7.06 22.41
C SER A 69 -13.40 -6.56 23.42
N ASP A 70 -13.50 -5.24 23.60
CA ASP A 70 -14.39 -4.59 24.58
C ASP A 70 -15.52 -3.80 23.90
N LEU A 71 -15.87 -4.11 22.66
CA LEU A 71 -16.93 -3.40 21.94
C LEU A 71 -18.31 -3.62 22.61
N ASP A 72 -18.89 -2.54 23.13
CA ASP A 72 -20.27 -2.47 23.65
C ASP A 72 -20.97 -1.28 23.01
N ILE A 73 -21.73 -1.54 21.94
CA ILE A 73 -22.41 -0.54 21.13
C ILE A 73 -23.88 -0.95 20.90
N ASP A 74 -24.74 0.02 20.67
CA ASP A 74 -26.14 -0.26 20.30
C ASP A 74 -26.31 -0.53 18.80
N ILE A 75 -27.56 -0.81 18.39
CA ILE A 75 -27.88 -1.16 17.01
C ILE A 75 -27.71 0.01 16.04
N ASP A 76 -27.89 1.25 16.50
CA ASP A 76 -27.80 2.44 15.67
C ASP A 76 -26.34 2.79 15.38
N GLU A 77 -25.46 2.60 16.38
CA GLU A 77 -24.01 2.72 16.22
C GLU A 77 -23.46 1.64 15.29
N LEU A 78 -23.92 0.39 15.41
CA LEU A 78 -23.53 -0.71 14.51
C LEU A 78 -23.93 -0.40 13.06
N ASP A 79 -25.18 0.01 12.81
CA ASP A 79 -25.65 0.37 11.48
C ASP A 79 -24.82 1.53 10.89
N THR A 80 -24.51 2.54 11.71
CA THR A 80 -23.66 3.66 11.31
C THR A 80 -22.27 3.19 10.87
N GLN A 81 -21.62 2.28 11.60
CA GLN A 81 -20.30 1.76 11.22
C GLN A 81 -20.35 0.94 9.94
N ILE A 82 -21.34 0.05 9.79
CA ILE A 82 -21.51 -0.77 8.58
C ILE A 82 -21.74 0.13 7.36
N ASN A 83 -22.61 1.14 7.48
CA ASN A 83 -22.90 2.07 6.39
C ASN A 83 -21.67 2.90 6.02
N ARG A 84 -20.90 3.39 7.00
CA ARG A 84 -19.63 4.10 6.76
C ARG A 84 -18.64 3.23 5.99
N VAL A 85 -18.46 1.97 6.40
CA VAL A 85 -17.60 0.99 5.70
C VAL A 85 -18.11 0.76 4.27
N GLY A 86 -19.42 0.56 4.10
CA GLY A 86 -20.04 0.37 2.80
C GLY A 86 -19.80 1.54 1.83
N GLU A 87 -19.96 2.78 2.30
CA GLU A 87 -19.66 3.97 1.52
C GLU A 87 -18.17 4.09 1.16
N HIS A 88 -17.28 3.73 2.09
CA HIS A 88 -15.85 3.72 1.82
C HIS A 88 -15.47 2.68 0.74
N LEU A 89 -16.06 1.48 0.80
CA LEU A 89 -15.87 0.44 -0.21
C LEU A 89 -16.39 0.84 -1.60
N LYS A 90 -17.46 1.64 -1.69
CA LYS A 90 -17.92 2.20 -2.98
C LYS A 90 -16.86 3.10 -3.61
N LYS A 91 -16.21 3.97 -2.83
CA LYS A 91 -15.10 4.82 -3.33
C LYS A 91 -13.93 3.99 -3.84
N TRP A 92 -13.58 2.92 -3.14
CA TRP A 92 -12.54 1.97 -3.58
C TRP A 92 -12.90 1.29 -4.89
N LYS A 93 -14.13 0.78 -5.04
CA LYS A 93 -14.60 0.18 -6.30
C LYS A 93 -14.51 1.16 -7.47
N ASP A 94 -14.90 2.42 -7.25
CA ASP A 94 -14.79 3.48 -8.25
C ASP A 94 -13.34 3.73 -8.65
N PHE A 95 -12.43 3.81 -7.67
CA PHE A 95 -11.01 4.00 -7.91
C PHE A 95 -10.39 2.85 -8.72
N ILE A 96 -10.63 1.61 -8.31
CA ILE A 96 -10.11 0.42 -8.99
C ILE A 96 -10.61 0.34 -10.43
N THR A 97 -11.90 0.65 -10.65
CA THR A 97 -12.49 0.68 -11.99
C THR A 97 -11.88 1.77 -12.86
N LYS A 98 -11.74 3.00 -12.34
CA LYS A 98 -11.20 4.15 -13.09
C LYS A 98 -9.72 4.01 -13.42
N THR A 99 -8.97 3.32 -12.57
CA THR A 99 -7.53 3.04 -12.78
C THR A 99 -7.27 1.76 -13.57
N ASN A 100 -8.33 1.05 -13.98
CA ASN A 100 -8.26 -0.24 -14.66
C ASN A 100 -7.37 -1.26 -13.91
N ASN A 101 -7.43 -1.25 -12.58
CA ASN A 101 -6.61 -2.13 -11.76
C ASN A 101 -7.28 -3.49 -11.57
N THR A 102 -7.13 -4.37 -12.56
CA THR A 102 -7.82 -5.66 -12.61
C THR A 102 -7.19 -6.74 -11.71
N VAL A 103 -6.01 -6.47 -11.13
CA VAL A 103 -5.26 -7.42 -10.31
C VAL A 103 -5.02 -6.81 -8.95
N HIS A 104 -5.82 -7.20 -7.96
CA HIS A 104 -5.65 -6.77 -6.58
C HIS A 104 -6.00 -7.89 -5.62
N SER A 105 -5.49 -7.82 -4.40
CA SER A 105 -5.83 -8.76 -3.32
C SER A 105 -6.18 -8.00 -2.04
N ILE A 106 -7.06 -8.59 -1.25
CA ILE A 106 -7.52 -8.02 0.03
C ILE A 106 -7.13 -9.00 1.13
N ARG A 107 -6.50 -8.50 2.19
CA ARG A 107 -6.01 -9.30 3.32
C ARG A 107 -6.30 -8.60 4.64
N ILE A 108 -6.33 -9.35 5.73
CA ILE A 108 -6.36 -8.77 7.08
C ILE A 108 -4.99 -8.16 7.36
N SER A 109 -4.98 -6.97 7.97
CA SER A 109 -3.73 -6.34 8.39
C SER A 109 -3.02 -7.20 9.44
N HIS A 110 -1.71 -7.33 9.32
CA HIS A 110 -0.90 -8.07 10.30
C HIS A 110 -0.83 -7.38 11.67
N THR A 111 -1.09 -6.08 11.72
CA THR A 111 -0.99 -5.26 12.94
C THR A 111 -2.35 -4.93 13.56
N ASP A 112 -3.45 -5.14 12.84
CA ASP A 112 -4.80 -4.74 13.27
C ASP A 112 -5.85 -5.69 12.68
N GLN A 113 -6.45 -6.53 13.52
CA GLN A 113 -7.45 -7.51 13.09
C GLN A 113 -8.77 -6.86 12.61
N ASP A 114 -9.02 -5.61 13.00
CA ASP A 114 -10.18 -4.82 12.61
C ASP A 114 -9.97 -4.07 11.28
N MET A 115 -8.82 -4.27 10.62
CA MET A 115 -8.46 -3.59 9.38
C MET A 115 -8.16 -4.56 8.24
N LEU A 116 -8.72 -4.27 7.07
CA LEU A 116 -8.30 -4.88 5.81
C LEU A 116 -7.28 -3.99 5.10
N THR A 117 -6.37 -4.62 4.37
CA THR A 117 -5.46 -3.98 3.41
C THR A 117 -5.85 -4.37 1.99
N ILE A 118 -5.48 -3.53 1.03
CA ILE A 118 -5.54 -3.83 -0.39
C ILE A 118 -4.13 -3.74 -0.96
N THR A 119 -3.77 -4.74 -1.77
CA THR A 119 -2.50 -4.80 -2.50
C THR A 119 -2.78 -4.81 -4.00
N PHE A 120 -2.12 -3.94 -4.76
CA PHE A 120 -2.26 -3.84 -6.20
C PHE A 120 -0.95 -3.40 -6.88
N PRO A 121 -0.73 -3.75 -8.17
CA PRO A 121 0.50 -3.40 -8.86
C PRO A 121 0.54 -1.91 -9.23
N ILE A 122 1.74 -1.35 -9.15
CA ILE A 122 2.10 -0.05 -9.68
C ILE A 122 3.12 -0.27 -10.79
N LYS A 123 2.87 0.36 -11.93
CA LYS A 123 3.81 0.41 -13.04
C LYS A 123 4.40 1.81 -13.12
N PHE A 124 5.72 1.89 -13.20
CA PHE A 124 6.42 3.16 -13.38
C PHE A 124 6.34 3.63 -14.83
N SER A 125 6.50 4.93 -15.01
CA SER A 125 6.52 5.60 -16.31
C SER A 125 7.75 5.20 -17.14
N GLU A 126 8.87 4.92 -16.47
CA GLU A 126 10.11 4.43 -17.05
C GLU A 126 10.88 3.55 -16.05
N PRO A 127 11.92 2.80 -16.48
CA PRO A 127 12.78 2.07 -15.55
C PRO A 127 13.47 3.01 -14.55
N THR A 128 13.07 2.92 -13.28
CA THR A 128 13.49 3.83 -12.20
C THR A 128 14.50 3.12 -11.29
N PRO A 129 15.60 3.79 -10.89
CA PRO A 129 16.55 3.24 -9.94
C PRO A 129 15.88 2.85 -8.62
N LEU A 130 16.36 1.79 -7.98
CA LEU A 130 16.03 1.38 -6.61
C LEU A 130 16.55 2.39 -5.55
N ASP A 131 16.22 3.67 -5.72
CA ASP A 131 16.48 4.75 -4.79
C ASP A 131 15.16 5.33 -4.29
N LYS A 132 15.07 5.55 -2.98
CA LYS A 132 13.85 6.03 -2.33
C LYS A 132 13.34 7.38 -2.86
N ASN A 133 14.23 8.27 -3.30
CA ASN A 133 13.85 9.59 -3.81
C ASN A 133 13.40 9.51 -5.28
N GLU A 134 13.83 8.50 -6.01
CA GLU A 134 13.35 8.24 -7.37
C GLU A 134 12.02 7.47 -7.36
N ILE A 135 11.92 6.40 -6.57
CA ILE A 135 10.68 5.62 -6.41
C ILE A 135 9.53 6.50 -5.93
N ILE A 136 9.77 7.40 -4.97
CA ILE A 136 8.69 8.26 -4.45
C ILE A 136 8.10 9.17 -5.52
N LYS A 137 8.86 9.57 -6.53
CA LYS A 137 8.34 10.40 -7.65
C LYS A 137 7.36 9.60 -8.50
N GLU A 138 7.60 8.31 -8.70
CA GLU A 138 6.72 7.44 -9.49
C GLU A 138 5.43 7.08 -8.74
N ILE A 139 5.50 6.90 -7.41
CA ILE A 139 4.32 6.49 -6.62
C ILE A 139 3.53 7.66 -6.02
N SER A 140 4.13 8.84 -5.84
CA SER A 140 3.41 10.01 -5.26
C SER A 140 2.13 10.37 -6.02
N PRO A 141 2.07 10.33 -7.37
CA PRO A 141 0.84 10.65 -8.10
C PRO A 141 -0.36 9.78 -7.70
N ILE A 142 -0.14 8.48 -7.44
CA ILE A 142 -1.24 7.60 -7.02
C ILE A 142 -1.58 7.81 -5.55
N LEU A 143 -0.59 8.06 -4.69
CA LEU A 143 -0.81 8.38 -3.28
C LEU A 143 -1.59 9.69 -3.10
N ASP A 144 -1.24 10.73 -3.87
CA ASP A 144 -1.93 12.02 -3.88
C ASP A 144 -3.38 11.86 -4.35
N LEU A 145 -3.62 11.01 -5.37
CA LEU A 145 -4.96 10.70 -5.85
C LEU A 145 -5.78 9.97 -4.78
N LEU A 146 -5.23 8.95 -4.14
CA LEU A 146 -5.89 8.21 -3.06
C LEU A 146 -6.27 9.13 -1.90
N GLN A 147 -5.35 9.98 -1.46
CA GLN A 147 -5.61 10.97 -0.42
C GLN A 147 -6.70 11.97 -0.83
N LYS A 148 -6.65 12.49 -2.06
CA LYS A 148 -7.67 13.41 -2.59
C LYS A 148 -9.06 12.77 -2.62
N LEU A 149 -9.14 11.45 -2.81
CA LEU A 149 -10.39 10.69 -2.81
C LEU A 149 -10.84 10.27 -1.40
N ASN A 150 -10.08 10.62 -0.35
CA ASN A 150 -10.27 10.16 1.03
C ASN A 150 -10.31 8.62 1.13
N LEU A 151 -9.33 7.97 0.48
CA LEU A 151 -9.08 6.53 0.54
C LEU A 151 -7.89 6.17 1.45
N LEU A 152 -7.16 7.18 1.93
CA LEU A 152 -6.07 7.08 2.92
C LEU A 152 -6.43 7.93 4.14
#